data_AF-A0A316I8S2-F1
#
_entry.id   AF-A0A316I8S2-F1
#
_cell.length_a   1.000
_cell.length_b   1.000
_cell.length_c   1.000
_cell.angle_alpha   90.00
_cell.angle_beta   90.00
_cell.angle_gamma   90.00
#
_symmetry.space_group_name_H-M   'P 1'
#
loop_
_entity.id
_entity.type
_entity.pdbx_description
1 polymer ?
#
loop_
_entity_poly.entity_id
_entity_poly.type
_entity_poly.pdbx_seq_one_letter_code
_entity_poly.pdbx_strand_id
1 'polypeptide(L)'
;MNTEEMRKFVLERLDEDEVRLAEGKLPLLDEAEGRGRLRIIASDDGSGLLLLPGPIQAAEERVPVPFPEKYALLRTEVEQTRDEALLRLLAAAYDTHHGWQEEWR
;
A
#
# COMPACT_ATOMS: atom_id res chain seq x y z
N MET A 1 13.97 -10.16 -5.20
CA MET A 1 13.87 -8.75 -5.62
C MET A 1 14.72 -7.91 -4.68
N ASN A 2 15.62 -7.07 -5.20
CA ASN A 2 16.36 -6.13 -4.37
C ASN A 2 15.50 -4.89 -4.02
N THR A 3 15.98 -4.05 -3.10
CA THR A 3 15.23 -2.87 -2.62
C THR A 3 14.85 -1.90 -3.74
N GLU A 4 15.71 -1.70 -4.73
CA GLU A 4 15.47 -0.77 -5.83
C GLU A 4 14.45 -1.31 -6.85
N GLU A 5 14.51 -2.60 -7.14
CA GLU A 5 13.49 -3.29 -7.94
C GLU A 5 12.12 -3.25 -7.25
N MET A 6 12.10 -3.41 -5.92
CA MET A 6 10.87 -3.35 -5.13
C MET A 6 10.30 -1.95 -5.08
N ARG A 7 11.16 -0.93 -4.91
CA ARG A 7 10.77 0.47 -5.02
C ARG A 7 10.12 0.75 -6.37
N LYS A 8 10.77 0.34 -7.45
CA LYS A 8 10.24 0.51 -8.81
C LYS A 8 8.89 -0.18 -8.97
N PHE A 9 8.76 -1.42 -8.52
CA PHE A 9 7.49 -2.16 -8.56
C PHE A 9 6.37 -1.43 -7.82
N VAL A 10 6.63 -0.95 -6.61
CA VAL A 10 5.63 -0.23 -5.81
C VAL A 10 5.24 1.09 -6.49
N LEU A 11 6.19 1.84 -7.04
CA LEU A 11 5.90 3.08 -7.77
C LEU A 11 5.07 2.82 -9.04
N GLU A 12 5.40 1.80 -9.82
CA GLU A 12 4.63 1.42 -11.01
C GLU A 12 3.18 1.01 -10.65
N ARG A 13 2.98 0.37 -9.49
CA ARG A 13 1.65 0.01 -8.98
C ARG A 13 0.87 1.23 -8.46
N LEU A 14 1.54 2.19 -7.84
CA LEU A 14 0.92 3.46 -7.44
C LEU A 14 0.47 4.26 -8.67
N ASP A 15 1.29 4.31 -9.72
CA ASP A 15 0.93 4.94 -11.01
C ASP A 15 -0.28 4.24 -11.65
N GLU A 16 -0.31 2.90 -11.61
CA GLU A 16 -1.45 2.13 -12.09
C GLU A 16 -2.74 2.45 -11.32
N ASP A 17 -2.66 2.56 -9.99
CA ASP A 17 -3.81 2.93 -9.17
C ASP A 17 -4.34 4.34 -9.46
N GLU A 18 -3.45 5.30 -9.72
CA GLU A 18 -3.84 6.65 -10.14
C GLU A 18 -4.64 6.60 -11.46
N VAL A 19 -4.17 5.81 -12.44
CA VAL A 19 -4.88 5.58 -13.71
C VAL A 19 -6.22 4.89 -13.46
N ARG A 20 -6.26 3.85 -12.63
CA ARG A 20 -7.51 3.15 -12.28
C ARG A 20 -8.53 4.10 -11.68
N LEU A 21 -8.12 4.95 -10.74
CA LEU A 21 -9.00 5.94 -10.13
C LEU A 21 -9.55 6.91 -11.19
N ALA A 22 -8.70 7.40 -12.10
CA ALA A 22 -9.12 8.29 -13.19
C ALA A 22 -10.12 7.62 -14.16
N GLU A 23 -10.02 6.30 -14.33
CA GLU A 23 -10.97 5.49 -15.10
C GLU A 23 -12.22 5.08 -14.32
N GLY A 24 -12.38 5.52 -13.07
CA GLY A 24 -13.48 5.16 -12.19
C GLY A 24 -13.43 3.72 -11.66
N LYS A 25 -12.26 3.08 -11.74
CA LYS A 25 -11.99 1.76 -11.15
C LYS A 25 -11.43 1.92 -9.75
N LEU A 26 -11.71 0.94 -8.89
CA LEU A 26 -11.15 0.91 -7.54
C LEU A 26 -9.63 0.68 -7.63
N PRO A 27 -8.80 1.51 -6.96
CA PRO A 27 -7.38 1.25 -6.77
C PRO A 27 -7.14 -0.14 -6.14
N LEU A 28 -6.12 -0.84 -6.61
CA LEU A 28 -5.67 -2.11 -6.05
C LEU A 28 -5.29 -1.98 -4.58
N LEU A 29 -4.75 -0.83 -4.17
CA LEU A 29 -4.45 -0.56 -2.77
C LEU A 29 -5.72 -0.54 -1.90
N ASP A 30 -6.78 0.13 -2.37
CA ASP A 30 -8.07 0.16 -1.69
C ASP A 30 -8.75 -1.23 -1.70
N GLU A 31 -8.57 -2.01 -2.78
CA GLU A 31 -8.97 -3.43 -2.79
C GLU A 31 -8.23 -4.25 -1.74
N ALA A 32 -6.93 -4.04 -1.56
CA ALA A 32 -6.12 -4.73 -0.56
C ALA A 32 -6.55 -4.37 0.86
N GLU A 33 -6.89 -3.12 1.12
CA GLU A 33 -7.48 -2.68 2.39
C GLU A 33 -8.85 -3.28 2.64
N GLY A 34 -9.75 -3.28 1.64
CA GLY A 34 -11.07 -3.90 1.74
C GLY A 34 -11.01 -5.42 1.97
N ARG A 35 -9.93 -6.07 1.52
CA ARG A 35 -9.66 -7.49 1.78
C ARG A 35 -8.90 -7.74 3.10
N GLY A 36 -8.61 -6.69 3.86
CA GLY A 36 -7.92 -6.77 5.15
C GLY A 36 -6.47 -7.22 5.07
N ARG A 37 -5.79 -7.01 3.93
CA ARG A 37 -4.38 -7.39 3.71
C ARG A 37 -3.42 -6.34 4.27
N LEU A 38 -3.82 -5.09 4.15
CA LEU A 38 -3.13 -3.91 4.61
C LEU A 38 -4.16 -3.00 5.26
N ARG A 39 -3.73 -2.17 6.20
CA ARG A 39 -4.52 -1.06 6.69
C ARG A 39 -3.68 0.20 6.62
N ILE A 40 -4.24 1.26 6.05
CA ILE A 40 -3.62 2.57 5.95
C ILE A 40 -4.45 3.54 6.79
N ILE A 41 -3.83 4.12 7.80
CA ILE A 41 -4.44 5.16 8.64
C ILE A 41 -3.61 6.43 8.58
N ALA A 42 -4.27 7.58 8.67
CA ALA A 42 -3.58 8.83 8.94
C ALA A 42 -2.90 8.73 10.32
N SER A 43 -1.70 9.27 10.43
CA SER A 43 -1.05 9.43 11.73
C SER A 43 -1.78 10.47 12.58
N ASP A 44 -1.71 10.34 13.91
CA ASP A 44 -2.41 11.23 14.84
C ASP A 44 -1.90 12.69 14.77
N ASP A 45 -0.67 12.89 14.29
CA ASP A 45 -0.07 14.21 14.05
C ASP A 45 -0.39 14.79 12.66
N GLY A 46 -1.11 14.04 11.80
CA GLY A 46 -1.50 14.42 10.45
C GLY A 46 -0.33 14.53 9.45
N SER A 47 0.89 14.11 9.84
CA SER A 47 2.10 14.28 9.04
C SER A 47 2.37 13.13 8.06
N GLY A 48 1.67 12.00 8.20
CA GLY A 48 1.92 10.83 7.37
C GLY A 48 0.90 9.71 7.52
N LEU A 49 1.32 8.51 7.12
CA LEU A 49 0.50 7.30 7.13
C LEU A 49 1.14 6.24 8.01
N LEU A 50 0.31 5.50 8.75
CA LEU A 50 0.71 4.27 9.41
C LEU A 50 0.18 3.10 8.59
N LEU A 51 1.09 2.21 8.18
CA LEU A 51 0.80 1.01 7.42
C LEU A 51 0.85 -0.19 8.37
N LEU A 52 -0.23 -0.97 8.40
CA LEU A 52 -0.35 -2.12 9.31
C LEU A 52 -0.67 -3.39 8.50
N PRO A 53 0.05 -4.50 8.69
CA PRO A 53 -0.27 -5.79 8.06
C PRO A 53 -1.56 -6.39 8.64
N GLY A 54 -2.28 -7.20 7.86
CA GLY A 54 -3.54 -7.83 8.30
C GLY A 54 -3.41 -9.15 9.10
N PRO A 55 -4.48 -9.63 9.80
CA PRO A 55 -5.77 -8.98 10.06
C PRO A 55 -5.80 -8.34 11.47
N ILE A 56 -6.07 -7.03 11.54
CA ILE A 56 -6.35 -6.32 12.80
C ILE A 56 -7.88 -6.21 12.94
N GLN A 57 -8.42 -6.70 14.06
CA GLN A 57 -9.86 -6.73 14.33
C GLN A 57 -10.49 -5.33 14.31
N ALA A 58 -11.73 -5.28 13.80
CA ALA A 58 -12.66 -4.16 13.62
C ALA A 58 -12.29 -3.10 12.56
N ALA A 59 -12.87 -3.30 11.36
CA ALA A 59 -13.01 -2.29 10.32
C ALA A 59 -14.14 -1.27 10.62
N GLU A 60 -14.94 -1.50 11.67
CA GLU A 60 -16.25 -0.86 11.83
C GLU A 60 -16.24 0.59 12.35
N GLU A 61 -15.09 1.15 12.76
CA GLU A 61 -15.07 2.48 13.41
C GLU A 61 -14.25 3.57 12.69
N ARG A 62 -13.61 3.31 11.54
CA ARG A 62 -12.77 4.35 10.91
C ARG A 62 -12.98 4.51 9.41
N VAL A 63 -13.11 5.77 9.00
CA VAL A 63 -13.13 6.22 7.61
C VAL A 63 -11.74 5.97 7.00
N PRO A 64 -11.61 5.18 5.92
CA PRO A 64 -10.33 5.00 5.25
C PRO A 64 -9.81 6.34 4.71
N VAL A 65 -8.49 6.52 4.69
CA VAL A 65 -7.89 7.70 4.06
C VAL A 65 -8.29 7.72 2.56
N PRO A 66 -8.70 8.86 1.99
CA PRO A 66 -8.98 8.93 0.56
C PRO A 66 -7.75 8.57 -0.28
N PHE A 67 -7.94 7.82 -1.38
CA PHE A 67 -6.83 7.38 -2.21
C PHE A 67 -5.90 8.51 -2.71
N PRO A 68 -6.39 9.68 -3.15
CA PRO A 68 -5.49 10.76 -3.59
C PRO A 68 -4.51 11.23 -2.50
N GLU A 69 -4.96 11.24 -1.24
CA GLU A 69 -4.12 11.58 -0.09
C GLU A 69 -3.10 10.47 0.19
N LYS A 70 -3.54 9.20 0.13
CA LYS A 70 -2.64 8.04 0.25
C LYS A 70 -1.54 8.08 -0.81
N TYR A 71 -1.93 8.30 -2.06
CA TYR A 71 -1.03 8.31 -3.21
C TYR A 71 0.08 9.35 -3.05
N ALA A 72 -0.27 10.59 -2.71
CA ALA A 72 0.72 11.67 -2.57
C ALA A 72 1.76 11.37 -1.47
N LEU A 73 1.29 10.88 -0.31
CA LEU A 73 2.15 10.55 0.82
C LEU A 73 2.99 9.29 0.54
N LEU A 74 2.37 8.22 0.03
CA LEU A 74 3.07 6.97 -0.28
C LEU A 74 4.09 7.15 -1.39
N ARG A 75 3.77 7.94 -2.43
CA ARG A 75 4.73 8.21 -3.50
C ARG A 75 5.99 8.89 -2.94
N THR A 76 5.80 9.94 -2.14
CA THR A 76 6.90 10.69 -1.52
C THR A 76 7.75 9.78 -0.62
N GLU A 77 7.08 8.99 0.23
CA GLU A 77 7.76 8.05 1.13
C GLU A 77 8.52 6.97 0.35
N VAL A 78 7.88 6.32 -0.61
CA VAL A 78 8.49 5.27 -1.43
C VAL A 78 9.64 5.81 -2.28
N GLU A 79 9.62 7.05 -2.73
CA GLU A 79 10.75 7.65 -3.46
C GLU A 79 11.97 7.88 -2.56
N GLN A 80 11.77 8.19 -1.28
CA GLN A 80 12.84 8.64 -0.38
C GLN A 80 13.33 7.56 0.60
N THR A 81 12.49 6.58 0.90
CA THR A 81 12.74 5.63 1.98
C THR A 81 13.89 4.68 1.70
N ARG A 82 14.54 4.21 2.75
CA ARG A 82 15.43 3.02 2.73
C ARG A 82 14.83 1.87 3.53
N ASP A 83 13.59 2.03 3.99
CA ASP A 83 12.87 1.02 4.75
C ASP A 83 12.40 -0.10 3.83
N GLU A 84 13.16 -1.19 3.81
CA GLU A 84 12.82 -2.36 3.04
C GLU A 84 11.54 -3.04 3.56
N ALA A 85 11.23 -2.96 4.86
CA ALA A 85 10.03 -3.57 5.41
C ALA A 85 8.76 -2.86 4.93
N LEU A 86 8.80 -1.53 4.82
CA LEU A 86 7.73 -0.74 4.21
C LEU A 86 7.52 -1.14 2.74
N LEU A 87 8.59 -1.21 1.96
CA LEU A 87 8.53 -1.60 0.55
C LEU A 87 7.96 -3.01 0.38
N ARG A 88 8.36 -3.95 1.24
CA ARG A 88 7.87 -5.34 1.23
C ARG A 88 6.39 -5.41 1.58
N LEU A 89 5.95 -4.64 2.58
CA LEU A 89 4.54 -4.58 2.97
C LEU A 89 3.66 -4.06 1.82
N LEU A 90 4.08 -2.98 1.17
CA LEU A 90 3.36 -2.44 0.01
C LEU A 90 3.38 -3.40 -1.18
N ALA A 91 4.54 -3.99 -1.49
CA ALA A 91 4.65 -4.96 -2.57
C ALA A 91 3.72 -6.17 -2.34
N ALA A 92 3.66 -6.68 -1.10
CA ALA A 92 2.77 -7.79 -0.72
C ALA A 92 1.27 -7.41 -0.78
N ALA A 93 0.93 -6.13 -0.53
CA ALA A 93 -0.45 -5.66 -0.68
C ALA A 93 -0.88 -5.63 -2.16
N TYR A 94 0.03 -5.22 -3.06
CA TYR A 94 -0.21 -5.17 -4.50
C TYR A 94 -0.17 -6.52 -5.20
N ASP A 95 0.58 -7.48 -4.67
CA ASP A 95 0.71 -8.79 -5.27
C ASP A 95 -0.59 -9.61 -5.12
N THR A 96 -1.45 -9.48 -6.12
CA THR A 96 -2.72 -10.20 -6.23
C THR A 96 -2.61 -11.48 -7.08
N HIS A 97 -1.43 -11.80 -7.64
CA HIS A 97 -1.26 -12.90 -8.60
C HIS A 97 -0.02 -13.76 -8.29
N HIS A 98 -0.31 -14.99 -7.87
CA HIS A 98 0.58 -16.14 -7.69
C HIS A 98 1.39 -16.20 -6.38
N GLY A 99 1.33 -17.37 -5.75
CA GLY A 99 1.89 -17.62 -4.43
C GLY A 99 3.39 -17.40 -4.38
N TRP A 100 3.81 -16.49 -3.52
CA TRP A 100 5.20 -16.36 -3.09
C TRP A 100 5.34 -16.39 -1.56
N GLN A 101 4.58 -17.29 -0.94
CA GLN A 101 4.75 -17.67 0.47
C GLN A 101 5.88 -18.70 0.67
N GLU A 102 6.54 -19.18 -0.39
CA GLU A 102 7.57 -20.25 -0.26
C GLU A 102 9.02 -19.74 -0.12
N GLU A 103 9.33 -18.46 -0.32
CA GLU A 103 10.73 -17.96 -0.22
C GLU A 103 11.02 -17.14 1.05
N TRP A 104 10.17 -17.28 2.06
CA TRP A 104 10.32 -16.64 3.37
C TRP A 104 10.41 -17.65 4.51
N ARG A 105 11.22 -18.69 4.31
CA ARG A 105 11.69 -19.57 5.39
C ARG A 105 13.21 -19.50 5.50
#